data_AF-A0A7S1HT81-F1
#
_entry.id   AF-A0A7S1HT81-F1
#
_cell.length_a   1.000
_cell.length_b   1.000
_cell.length_c   1.000
_cell.angle_alpha   90.00
_cell.angle_beta   90.00
_cell.angle_gamma   90.00
#
_symmetry.space_group_name_H-M   'P 1'
#
loop_
_entity.id
_entity.type
_entity.pdbx_description
1 polymer ?
#
loop_
_entity_poly.entity_id
_entity_poly.type
_entity_poly.pdbx_seq_one_letter_code
_entity_poly.pdbx_strand_id
1 'polypeptide(L)'
;GGQTAGYTLVLHPDKSAEDCMEVLPGVFLGGKVELDDDYSAFKPQDFKFFAGYTKWAPGQLERECRDGRWWPVAAAAPLVLKNVLQLPKPLWREVLELCGGQLGMIAKDTYDVMEAEDKGP
;
A
#
# COMPACT_ATOMS: atom_id res chain seq x y z
N GLY A 1 4.34 13.70 -7.29
CA GLY A 1 2.87 13.84 -7.39
C GLY A 1 2.36 14.95 -6.46
N GLY A 2 1.14 15.44 -6.71
CA GLY A 2 0.45 16.38 -5.81
C GLY A 2 -0.56 15.64 -4.92
N GLN A 3 -0.66 16.04 -3.65
CA GLN A 3 -1.62 15.46 -2.70
C GLN A 3 -2.98 16.17 -2.82
N THR A 4 -4.07 15.40 -2.94
CA THR A 4 -5.44 15.95 -2.93
C THR A 4 -6.09 15.65 -1.58
N ALA A 5 -6.58 16.68 -0.87
CA ALA A 5 -7.37 16.53 0.35
C ALA A 5 -8.89 16.49 0.04
N GLY A 6 -9.69 15.81 0.87
CA GLY A 6 -11.16 15.88 0.83
C GLY A 6 -11.90 14.61 0.39
N TYR A 7 -11.22 13.49 0.15
CA TYR A 7 -11.85 12.20 -0.15
C TYR A 7 -11.26 11.08 0.73
N THR A 8 -12.13 10.29 1.35
CA THR A 8 -11.74 9.03 1.99
C THR A 8 -11.82 7.92 0.96
N LEU A 9 -10.71 7.22 0.73
CA LEU A 9 -10.65 6.01 -0.08
C LEU A 9 -10.65 4.80 0.84
N VAL A 10 -11.38 3.74 0.47
CA VAL A 10 -11.40 2.48 1.22
C VAL A 10 -10.94 1.34 0.33
N LEU A 11 -10.00 0.52 0.80
CA LEU A 11 -9.62 -0.76 0.20
C LEU A 11 -10.15 -1.91 1.04
N HIS A 12 -10.76 -2.92 0.41
CA HIS A 12 -11.34 -4.07 1.10
C HIS A 12 -11.45 -5.31 0.19
N PRO A 13 -11.69 -6.52 0.76
CA PRO A 13 -11.90 -7.74 -0.02
C PRO A 13 -13.34 -8.00 -0.45
N ASP A 14 -14.31 -7.21 0.04
CA ASP A 14 -15.73 -7.44 -0.22
C ASP A 14 -16.15 -7.05 -1.64
N LYS A 15 -16.38 -8.04 -2.51
CA LYS A 15 -16.88 -7.83 -3.87
C LYS A 15 -18.36 -7.41 -3.94
N SER A 16 -19.10 -7.51 -2.84
CA SER A 16 -20.55 -7.24 -2.80
C SER A 16 -20.87 -5.79 -2.49
N ALA A 17 -19.88 -4.99 -2.07
CA ALA A 17 -20.06 -3.57 -1.80
C ALA A 17 -20.53 -2.81 -3.05
N GLU A 18 -21.58 -2.01 -2.89
CA GLU A 18 -22.07 -1.11 -3.94
C GLU A 18 -21.04 -0.02 -4.23
N ASP A 19 -20.99 0.50 -5.46
CA ASP A 19 -20.09 1.59 -5.89
C ASP A 19 -18.58 1.33 -5.67
N CYS A 20 -18.15 0.06 -5.67
CA CYS A 20 -16.73 -0.31 -5.62
C CYS A 20 -16.16 -0.72 -7.00
N MET A 21 -14.83 -0.69 -7.12
CA MET A 21 -14.08 -1.12 -8.30
C MET A 21 -12.99 -2.11 -7.91
N GLU A 22 -12.88 -3.24 -8.61
CA GLU A 22 -11.75 -4.15 -8.44
C GLU A 22 -10.47 -3.52 -9.01
N VAL A 23 -9.45 -3.32 -8.16
CA VAL A 23 -8.17 -2.71 -8.54
C VAL A 23 -7.02 -3.72 -8.57
N LEU A 24 -7.18 -4.83 -7.85
CA LEU A 24 -6.34 -6.03 -7.90
C LEU A 24 -7.25 -7.23 -7.70
N PRO A 25 -6.86 -8.45 -8.15
CA PRO A 25 -7.65 -9.65 -7.88
C PRO A 25 -7.99 -9.79 -6.39
N GLY A 26 -9.28 -9.69 -6.07
CA GLY A 26 -9.78 -9.75 -4.69
C GLY A 26 -9.53 -8.51 -3.82
N VAL A 27 -9.18 -7.36 -4.41
CA VAL A 27 -9.08 -6.06 -3.71
C VAL A 27 -9.91 -5.02 -4.44
N PHE A 28 -10.85 -4.43 -3.71
CA PHE A 28 -11.81 -3.47 -4.21
C PHE A 28 -11.53 -2.10 -3.58
N LEU A 29 -11.72 -1.04 -4.38
CA LEU A 29 -11.59 0.35 -3.99
C LEU A 29 -12.97 1.03 -4.04
N GLY A 30 -13.29 1.77 -2.98
CA GLY A 30 -14.51 2.57 -2.90
C GLY A 30 -15.69 1.82 -2.29
N GLY A 31 -16.88 2.30 -2.60
CA GLY A 31 -18.13 1.78 -2.04
C GLY A 31 -18.50 2.25 -0.65
N LYS A 32 -19.76 2.02 -0.30
CA LYS A 32 -20.29 2.26 1.04
C LYS A 32 -20.03 1.04 1.90
N VAL A 33 -19.01 1.14 2.75
CA VAL A 33 -18.74 0.12 3.76
C VAL A 33 -19.59 0.44 4.98
N GLU A 34 -20.71 -0.26 5.13
CA GLU A 34 -21.48 -0.30 6.36
C GLU A 34 -20.93 -1.46 7.20
N LEU A 35 -20.34 -1.15 8.36
CA LEU A 35 -19.87 -2.16 9.29
C LEU A 35 -21.03 -2.57 10.19
N ASP A 36 -21.97 -3.33 9.63
CA ASP A 36 -23.09 -3.86 10.41
C ASP A 36 -22.70 -5.16 11.14
N ASP A 37 -23.38 -5.44 12.25
CA ASP A 37 -23.11 -6.61 13.11
C ASP A 37 -23.29 -7.96 12.39
N ASP A 38 -23.91 -7.98 11.20
CA ASP A 38 -24.16 -9.16 10.36
C ASP A 38 -23.00 -9.50 9.41
N TYR A 39 -21.94 -8.66 9.35
CA TYR A 39 -20.72 -8.93 8.58
C TYR A 39 -19.83 -9.97 9.28
N SER A 40 -20.28 -11.22 9.31
CA SER A 40 -19.49 -12.35 9.83
C SER A 40 -18.31 -12.75 8.93
N ALA A 41 -18.31 -12.32 7.66
CA ALA A 41 -17.33 -12.74 6.66
C ALA A 41 -16.00 -11.97 6.72
N PHE A 42 -16.01 -10.72 7.19
CA PHE A 42 -14.84 -9.83 7.19
C PHE A 42 -14.67 -9.15 8.55
N LYS A 43 -13.43 -8.92 8.93
CA LYS A 43 -13.07 -8.25 10.18
C LYS A 43 -12.74 -6.78 9.89
N PRO A 44 -12.84 -5.88 10.87
CA PRO A 44 -12.45 -4.47 10.69
C PRO A 44 -11.03 -4.28 10.13
N GLN A 45 -10.12 -5.19 10.46
CA GLN A 45 -8.73 -5.20 9.98
C GLN A 45 -8.56 -5.54 8.49
N ASP A 46 -9.60 -6.05 7.83
CA ASP A 46 -9.59 -6.34 6.39
C ASP A 46 -9.87 -5.09 5.54
N PHE A 47 -10.22 -3.97 6.19
CA PHE A 47 -10.51 -2.68 5.56
C PHE A 47 -9.38 -1.69 5.81
N LYS A 48 -9.03 -0.89 4.79
CA LYS A 48 -8.06 0.19 4.91
C LYS A 48 -8.63 1.51 4.41
N PHE A 49 -8.61 2.52 5.28
CA PHE A 49 -9.09 3.85 4.96
C PHE A 49 -7.91 4.80 4.75
N PHE A 50 -7.95 5.57 3.66
CA PHE A 50 -6.93 6.55 3.30
C PHE A 50 -7.56 7.93 3.16
N ALA A 51 -7.02 8.90 3.88
CA ALA A 51 -7.40 10.30 3.76
C ALA A 51 -6.58 10.96 2.63
N GLY A 52 -7.16 10.97 1.42
CA GLY A 52 -6.53 11.51 0.23
C GLY A 52 -5.68 10.51 -0.54
N TYR A 53 -5.10 11.01 -1.64
CA TYR A 53 -4.32 10.23 -2.58
C TYR A 53 -3.34 11.13 -3.34
N THR A 54 -2.36 10.49 -3.97
CA THR A 54 -1.39 11.17 -4.83
C THR A 54 -1.84 11.09 -6.27
N LYS A 55 -1.80 12.23 -6.97
CA LYS A 55 -2.02 12.31 -8.41
C LYS A 55 -0.72 12.60 -9.14
N TRP A 56 -0.61 12.00 -10.32
CA TRP A 56 0.39 12.33 -11.32
C TRP A 56 -0.28 13.09 -12.45
N ALA A 57 0.39 14.12 -12.97
CA ALA A 57 0.01 14.72 -14.24
C ALA A 57 0.20 13.69 -15.37
N PRO A 58 -0.47 13.86 -16.52
CA PRO A 58 -0.30 12.97 -17.67
C PRO A 58 1.18 12.78 -18.04
N GLY A 59 1.64 11.54 -18.14
CA GLY A 59 3.03 11.21 -18.47
C GLY A 59 4.06 11.45 -17.35
N GLN A 60 3.64 11.94 -16.17
CA GLN A 60 4.56 12.23 -15.08
C GLN A 60 5.10 10.95 -14.43
N LEU A 61 4.25 9.97 -14.12
CA LEU A 61 4.69 8.74 -13.46
C LEU A 61 5.68 7.97 -14.34
N GLU A 62 5.40 7.87 -15.63
CA GLU A 62 6.24 7.18 -16.61
C GLU A 62 7.62 7.81 -16.73
N ARG A 63 7.69 9.15 -16.70
CA ARG A 63 8.96 9.88 -16.65
C ARG A 63 9.68 9.64 -15.33
N GLU A 64 8.99 9.73 -14.20
CA GLU A 64 9.61 9.50 -12.89
C GLU A 64 10.14 8.07 -12.75
N CYS A 65 9.46 7.07 -13.33
CA CYS A 65 9.97 5.69 -13.41
C CYS A 65 11.23 5.60 -14.29
N ARG A 66 11.22 6.23 -15.47
CA ARG A 66 12.39 6.25 -16.38
C ARG A 66 13.61 6.92 -15.74
N ASP A 67 13.37 7.97 -14.97
CA ASP A 67 14.41 8.72 -14.25
C ASP A 67 14.88 7.99 -12.98
N GLY A 68 14.39 6.77 -12.71
CA GLY A 68 14.78 5.98 -11.53
C GLY A 68 14.25 6.53 -10.21
N ARG A 69 13.21 7.37 -10.22
CA ARG A 69 12.60 7.91 -9.00
C ARG A 69 11.55 6.97 -8.39
N TRP A 70 10.96 6.11 -9.22
CA TRP A 70 10.02 5.07 -8.79
C TRP A 70 10.37 3.73 -9.44
N TRP A 71 10.25 2.66 -8.67
CA TRP A 71 10.34 1.29 -9.17
C TRP A 71 8.96 0.64 -9.13
N PRO A 72 8.27 0.47 -10.27
CA PRO A 72 7.02 -0.27 -10.29
C PRO A 72 7.29 -1.75 -10.03
N VAL A 73 6.55 -2.32 -9.09
CA VAL A 73 6.63 -3.74 -8.71
C VAL A 73 5.24 -4.34 -8.74
N ALA A 74 5.16 -5.67 -8.88
CA ALA A 74 3.88 -6.37 -8.84
C ALA A 74 3.23 -6.20 -7.45
N ALA A 75 1.94 -5.89 -7.43
CA ALA A 75 1.17 -5.81 -6.20
C ALA A 75 0.47 -7.16 -5.93
N ALA A 76 0.28 -7.48 -4.64
CA ALA A 76 -0.43 -8.67 -4.20
C ALA A 76 -1.42 -8.32 -3.09
N ALA A 77 -2.62 -8.88 -3.15
CA ALA A 77 -3.69 -8.62 -2.18
C ALA A 77 -3.24 -8.79 -0.70
N PRO A 78 -2.49 -9.84 -0.32
CA PRO A 78 -2.04 -10.02 1.06
C PRO A 78 -1.11 -8.91 1.55
N LEU A 79 -0.38 -8.23 0.66
CA LEU A 79 0.49 -7.10 1.01
C LEU A 79 -0.30 -5.79 1.07
N VAL A 80 -1.18 -5.56 0.10
CA VAL A 80 -2.00 -4.34 0.02
C VAL A 80 -2.95 -4.23 1.20
N LEU A 81 -3.59 -5.32 1.61
CA LEU A 81 -4.51 -5.35 2.75
C LEU A 81 -3.83 -5.69 4.09
N LYS A 82 -2.52 -5.93 4.10
CA LYS A 82 -1.78 -6.29 5.32
C LYS A 82 -1.96 -5.25 6.43
N ASN A 83 -2.28 -5.67 7.66
CA ASN A 83 -2.20 -4.77 8.80
C ASN A 83 -0.74 -4.34 9.02
N VAL A 84 -0.49 -3.03 8.98
CA VAL A 84 0.86 -2.44 9.08
C VAL A 84 1.20 -1.95 10.48
N LEU A 85 0.27 -2.03 11.43
CA LEU A 85 0.54 -1.68 12.82
C LEU A 85 1.44 -2.75 13.45
N GLN A 86 2.50 -2.31 14.13
CA GLN A 86 3.43 -3.18 14.87
C GLN A 86 4.14 -4.25 14.02
N LEU A 87 4.38 -3.99 12.73
CA LEU A 87 5.20 -4.89 11.94
C LEU A 87 6.64 -4.95 12.49
N PRO A 88 7.30 -6.13 12.49
CA PRO A 88 8.69 -6.27 12.94
C PRO A 88 9.69 -5.49 12.07
N LYS A 89 9.29 -5.16 10.84
CA LYS A 89 10.00 -4.30 9.91
C LYS A 89 8.97 -3.54 9.08
N PRO A 90 9.27 -2.33 8.57
CA PRO A 90 8.33 -1.55 7.80
C PRO A 90 7.94 -2.28 6.51
N LEU A 91 6.70 -2.08 6.06
CA LEU A 91 6.15 -2.76 4.88
C LEU A 91 7.01 -2.57 3.62
N TRP A 92 7.61 -1.38 3.43
CA TRP A 92 8.46 -1.12 2.27
C TRP A 92 9.66 -2.07 2.20
N ARG A 93 10.28 -2.41 3.35
CA ARG A 93 11.42 -3.33 3.40
C ARG A 93 10.99 -4.74 2.98
N GLU A 94 9.86 -5.19 3.52
CA GLU A 94 9.29 -6.50 3.17
C GLU A 94 8.97 -6.61 1.68
N VAL A 95 8.36 -5.58 1.08
CA VAL A 95 8.05 -5.55 -0.35
C VAL A 95 9.32 -5.63 -1.19
N LEU A 96 10.36 -4.85 -0.86
CA LEU A 96 11.62 -4.85 -1.62
C LEU A 96 12.37 -6.19 -1.48
N GLU A 97 12.37 -6.80 -0.30
CA GLU A 97 12.95 -8.13 -0.09
C GLU A 97 12.23 -9.21 -0.89
N LEU A 98 10.90 -9.16 -0.98
CA LEU A 98 10.11 -10.07 -1.81
C LEU A 98 10.39 -9.90 -3.31
N CYS A 99 10.67 -8.67 -3.76
CA CYS A 99 11.10 -8.42 -5.15
C CYS A 99 12.47 -9.04 -5.45
N GLY A 100 13.33 -9.18 -4.45
CA GLY A 100 14.67 -9.74 -4.60
C GLY A 100 15.58 -8.90 -5.49
N GLY A 101 16.67 -9.52 -5.97
CA GLY A 101 17.65 -8.86 -6.84
C GLY A 101 18.19 -7.55 -6.25
N GLN A 102 18.31 -6.52 -7.09
CA GLN A 102 18.80 -5.20 -6.69
C GLN A 102 17.91 -4.54 -5.62
N LEU A 103 16.58 -4.70 -5.71
CA LEU A 103 15.65 -4.12 -4.72
C LEU A 103 15.82 -4.77 -3.35
N GLY A 104 16.00 -6.09 -3.31
CA GLY A 104 16.30 -6.81 -2.08
C GLY A 104 17.65 -6.43 -1.45
N MET A 105 18.64 -6.03 -2.25
CA MET A 105 19.90 -5.47 -1.74
C MET A 105 19.69 -4.08 -1.13
N ILE A 106 19.00 -3.19 -1.84
CA ILE A 106 18.65 -1.84 -1.35
C ILE A 106 17.90 -1.93 -0.01
N ALA A 107 16.99 -2.89 0.13
CA ALA A 107 16.22 -3.10 1.35
C ALA A 107 17.11 -3.36 2.57
N LYS A 108 18.17 -4.15 2.41
CA LYS A 108 19.12 -4.47 3.48
C LYS A 108 20.01 -3.28 3.78
N ASP A 109 20.68 -2.76 2.74
CA ASP A 109 21.68 -1.69 2.88
C ASP A 109 21.05 -0.41 3.48
N THR A 110 19.85 -0.03 3.03
CA THR A 110 19.19 1.19 3.51
C THR A 110 18.67 1.03 4.93
N TYR A 111 18.08 -0.12 5.26
CA TYR A 111 17.49 -0.34 6.58
C TYR A 111 18.55 -0.49 7.65
N ASP A 112 19.64 -1.18 7.36
CA ASP A 112 20.72 -1.41 8.33
C ASP A 112 21.43 -0.09 8.67
N VAL A 113 21.53 0.85 7.72
CA VAL A 113 22.01 2.23 7.98
C VAL A 113 21.03 2.98 8.87
N MET A 114 19.73 2.96 8.56
CA MET A 114 18.71 3.65 9.37
C MET A 114 18.63 3.14 10.81
N GLU A 115 18.75 1.82 11.02
CA GLU A 115 18.78 1.22 12.36
C GLU A 115 20.05 1.56 13.15
N ALA A 116 21.19 1.66 12.47
CA ALA A 116 22.46 2.04 13.11
C ALA A 116 22.43 3.51 13.55
N GLU A 117 21.79 4.39 12.78
CA GLU A 117 21.60 5.80 13.12
C GLU A 117 20.60 6.01 14.27
N ASP A 118 19.52 5.25 14.32
CA ASP A 118 18.50 5.33 15.39
C ASP A 118 19.03 4.85 16.74
N LYS A 119 20.01 3.95 16.75
CA LYS A 119 20.61 3.44 18.00
C LYS A 119 21.65 4.36 18.62
N GLY A 120 22.12 5.39 17.91
CA GLY A 120 23.15 6.32 18.40
C GLY A 120 24.46 5.65 18.86
N PRO A 121 25.52 6.42 19.14
CA PRO A 121 26.70 5.90 19.84
C PRO A 121 26.42 5.59 21.32
#